data_AF-A0A378I4V7-F1
#
_entry.id   AF-A0A378I4V7-F1
#
_cell.length_a   1.000
_cell.length_b   1.000
_cell.length_c   1.000
_cell.angle_alpha   90.00
_cell.angle_beta   90.00
_cell.angle_gamma   90.00
#
_symmetry.space_group_name_H-M   'P 1'
#
loop_
_entity.id
_entity.type
_entity.pdbx_description
1 polymer ?
#
loop_
_entity_poly.entity_id
_entity_poly.type
_entity_poly.pdbx_seq_one_letter_code
_entity_poly.pdbx_strand_id
1 'polypeptide(L)'
;MPRDAYFYYGLGNNQEVLVSCYHNSMMGKSGYNVEKIRAKKRGVLIPSPTEANLNIENNEVLKNIENAILSKLEKIIEELGGIQAVASLTFIADVNLCTAANEILADFLINNKMLEEWEKKGILVNRILESSNGHVIRQAEDVHRASFNNSPIILRTKIGASDPHEYTVPRTPESVEEINQIRNDKLKQIDASASSVGDEAAMGETLPEGDISSEDFAAISEEVKEQAAILDAISKPVDNELSAIEKKIQQITLNQVPANDTPEEDGFKFK
;
A
#
# COMPACT_ATOMS: atom_id res chain seq x y z
N MET A 1 -27.16 10.59 -12.79
CA MET A 1 -26.82 11.59 -11.76
C MET A 1 -25.63 12.37 -12.31
N PRO A 2 -25.59 13.71 -12.24
CA PRO A 2 -24.38 14.43 -12.59
C PRO A 2 -23.29 14.01 -11.60
N ARG A 3 -22.12 13.60 -12.09
CA ARG A 3 -21.03 13.12 -11.23
C ARG A 3 -19.85 14.05 -11.33
N ASP A 4 -20.11 15.28 -10.92
CA ASP A 4 -19.04 16.24 -10.71
C ASP A 4 -18.03 15.64 -9.73
N ALA A 5 -16.77 15.67 -10.09
CA ALA A 5 -15.66 15.34 -9.20
C ALA A 5 -15.13 16.64 -8.60
N TYR A 6 -15.17 16.74 -7.28
CA TYR A 6 -14.66 17.88 -6.53
C TYR A 6 -13.28 17.54 -5.98
N PHE A 7 -12.30 18.34 -6.37
CA PHE A 7 -10.91 18.22 -5.98
C PHE A 7 -10.56 19.29 -4.94
N TYR A 8 -9.91 18.86 -3.86
CA TYR A 8 -9.30 19.74 -2.86
C TYR A 8 -7.82 19.39 -2.78
N TYR A 9 -6.94 20.36 -2.98
CA TYR A 9 -5.51 20.09 -3.11
C TYR A 9 -4.61 21.15 -2.49
N GLY A 10 -3.37 20.77 -2.19
CA GLY A 10 -2.32 21.71 -1.79
C GLY A 10 -0.95 21.03 -1.68
N LEU A 11 0.11 21.82 -1.88
CA LEU A 11 1.50 21.41 -1.74
C LEU A 11 2.01 21.71 -0.33
N GLY A 12 2.48 20.68 0.37
CA GLY A 12 3.10 20.79 1.68
C GLY A 12 4.60 21.13 1.63
N ASN A 13 5.18 21.43 2.79
CA ASN A 13 6.59 21.81 2.97
C ASN A 13 7.61 20.71 2.59
N ASN A 14 7.19 19.45 2.44
CA ASN A 14 8.05 18.32 2.05
C ASN A 14 7.86 17.90 0.58
N GLN A 15 7.36 18.81 -0.26
CA GLN A 15 6.99 18.49 -1.65
C GLN A 15 5.94 17.36 -1.73
N GLU A 16 5.17 17.16 -0.66
CA GLU A 16 4.02 16.25 -0.62
C GLU A 16 2.79 17.02 -1.09
N VAL A 17 2.19 16.56 -2.18
CA VAL A 17 0.89 17.03 -2.63
C VAL A 17 -0.18 16.17 -2.00
N LEU A 18 -1.14 16.82 -1.33
CA LEU A 18 -2.36 16.16 -0.90
C LEU A 18 -3.48 16.51 -1.89
N VAL A 19 -4.18 15.51 -2.40
CA VAL A 19 -5.38 15.68 -3.23
C VAL A 19 -6.49 14.81 -2.67
N SER A 20 -7.67 15.41 -2.49
CA SER A 20 -8.91 14.73 -2.11
C SER A 20 -9.93 14.89 -3.22
N CYS A 21 -10.53 13.79 -3.71
CA CYS A 21 -11.43 13.78 -4.85
C CYS A 21 -12.72 12.98 -4.58
N TYR A 22 -13.88 13.65 -4.60
CA TYR A 22 -15.16 13.07 -4.22
C TYR A 22 -16.30 13.58 -5.09
N HIS A 23 -17.42 12.84 -5.14
CA HIS A 23 -18.67 13.28 -5.80
C HIS A 23 -19.38 14.43 -5.08
N ASN A 24 -18.96 14.73 -3.85
CA ASN A 24 -19.58 15.72 -2.98
C ASN A 24 -18.51 16.67 -2.45
N SER A 25 -18.68 17.96 -2.72
CA SER A 25 -17.77 19.02 -2.27
C SER A 25 -17.48 18.98 -0.76
N MET A 26 -18.51 18.79 0.07
CA MET A 26 -18.34 18.71 1.53
C MET A 26 -17.50 17.51 1.94
N MET A 27 -17.71 16.35 1.32
CA MET A 27 -16.91 15.15 1.57
C MET A 27 -15.47 15.33 1.10
N GLY A 28 -15.26 15.92 -0.08
CA GLY A 28 -13.92 16.24 -0.58
C GLY A 28 -13.14 17.15 0.36
N LYS A 29 -13.78 18.21 0.85
CA LYS A 29 -13.17 19.13 1.81
C LYS A 29 -12.91 18.46 3.16
N SER A 30 -13.83 17.62 3.63
CA SER A 30 -13.69 16.87 4.88
C SER A 30 -12.52 15.90 4.82
N GLY A 31 -12.45 15.07 3.76
CA GLY A 31 -11.35 14.12 3.54
C GLY A 31 -9.99 14.80 3.49
N TYR A 32 -9.89 15.94 2.79
CA TYR A 32 -8.67 16.75 2.77
C TYR A 32 -8.25 17.21 4.17
N ASN A 33 -9.20 17.73 4.96
CA ASN A 33 -8.88 18.25 6.30
C ASN A 33 -8.46 17.14 7.27
N VAL A 34 -9.09 15.98 7.19
CA VAL A 34 -8.72 14.81 8.00
C VAL A 34 -7.29 14.39 7.69
N GLU A 35 -6.94 14.22 6.42
CA GLU A 35 -5.58 13.82 6.05
C GLU A 35 -4.55 14.92 6.28
N LYS A 36 -4.92 16.18 6.12
CA LYS A 36 -4.07 17.31 6.52
C LYS A 36 -3.72 17.26 8.01
N ILE A 37 -4.68 16.91 8.89
CA ILE A 37 -4.42 16.75 10.33
C ILE A 37 -3.47 15.57 10.58
N ARG A 38 -3.65 14.46 9.86
CA ARG A 38 -2.76 13.28 9.95
C ARG A 38 -1.35 13.59 9.45
N ALA A 39 -1.23 14.31 8.34
CA ALA A 39 0.04 14.80 7.81
C ALA A 39 0.77 15.70 8.82
N LYS A 40 0.03 16.62 9.49
CA LYS A 40 0.59 17.48 10.54
C LYS A 40 1.18 16.68 11.70
N LYS A 41 0.54 15.57 12.11
CA LYS A 41 1.09 14.67 13.15
C LYS A 41 2.42 14.03 12.74
N ARG A 42 2.66 13.87 11.43
CA ARG A 42 3.93 13.39 10.85
C ARG A 42 4.93 14.52 10.59
N GLY A 43 4.64 15.75 10.99
CA GLY A 43 5.50 16.92 10.75
C GLY A 43 5.34 17.58 9.38
N VAL A 44 4.37 17.15 8.56
CA VAL A 44 4.10 17.73 7.24
C VAL A 44 3.05 18.83 7.36
N LEU A 45 3.41 20.04 6.99
CA LEU A 45 2.52 21.19 7.00
C LEU A 45 1.89 21.38 5.63
N ILE A 46 0.60 21.05 5.54
CA ILE A 46 -0.21 21.18 4.32
C ILE A 46 -1.09 22.43 4.44
N PRO A 47 -1.15 23.31 3.41
CA PRO A 47 -1.91 24.55 3.45
C PRO A 47 -3.43 24.32 3.49
N SER A 48 -4.21 25.39 3.51
CA SER A 48 -5.65 25.29 3.23
C SER A 48 -5.87 24.84 1.78
N PRO A 49 -6.90 24.04 1.48
CA PRO A 49 -7.05 23.49 0.15
C PRO A 49 -7.45 24.56 -0.86
N THR A 50 -6.89 24.45 -2.06
CA THR A 50 -7.47 25.01 -3.28
C THR A 50 -8.56 24.07 -3.77
N GLU A 51 -9.69 24.62 -4.21
CA GLU A 51 -10.82 23.85 -4.76
C GLU A 51 -10.80 23.90 -6.28
N ALA A 52 -11.07 22.75 -6.90
CA ALA A 52 -11.37 22.66 -8.32
C ALA A 52 -12.46 21.62 -8.57
N ASN A 53 -13.20 21.78 -9.66
CA ASN A 53 -14.22 20.83 -10.08
C ASN A 53 -13.92 20.28 -11.48
N LEU A 54 -14.45 19.09 -11.74
CA LEU A 54 -14.44 18.44 -13.05
C LEU A 54 -15.85 17.92 -13.30
N ASN A 55 -16.47 18.39 -14.39
CA ASN A 55 -17.74 17.85 -14.84
C ASN A 55 -17.47 16.63 -15.72
N ILE A 56 -18.12 15.51 -15.43
CA ILE A 56 -17.99 14.25 -16.18
C ILE A 56 -19.35 13.94 -16.82
N GLU A 57 -19.36 13.75 -18.14
CA GLU A 57 -20.58 13.50 -18.89
C GLU A 57 -21.17 12.12 -18.56
N ASN A 58 -22.50 12.04 -18.54
CA ASN A 58 -23.27 10.93 -17.94
C ASN A 58 -23.27 9.64 -18.78
N ASN A 59 -22.70 9.66 -20.00
CA ASN A 59 -22.59 8.54 -20.93
C ASN A 59 -21.15 8.03 -21.09
N GLU A 60 -20.22 8.57 -20.30
CA GLU A 60 -18.81 8.23 -20.43
C GLU A 60 -18.51 6.81 -19.95
N VAL A 61 -17.78 6.08 -20.78
CA VAL A 61 -17.20 4.77 -20.42
C VAL A 61 -16.15 5.00 -19.33
N LEU A 62 -15.95 4.05 -18.40
CA LEU A 62 -14.97 4.14 -17.30
C LEU A 62 -13.58 4.67 -17.73
N LYS A 63 -13.13 4.34 -18.93
CA LYS A 63 -11.87 4.83 -19.51
C LYS A 63 -11.84 6.35 -19.72
N ASN A 64 -12.96 6.97 -20.07
CA ASN A 64 -13.04 8.42 -20.23
C ASN A 64 -12.99 9.10 -18.86
N ILE A 65 -13.67 8.52 -17.87
CA ILE A 65 -13.60 8.97 -16.46
C ILE A 65 -12.15 8.93 -15.97
N GLU A 66 -11.47 7.80 -16.16
CA GLU A 66 -10.05 7.62 -15.84
C GLU A 66 -9.18 8.72 -16.47
N ASN A 67 -9.31 8.94 -17.79
CA ASN A 67 -8.57 9.98 -18.50
C ASN A 67 -8.88 11.40 -17.99
N ALA A 68 -10.14 11.69 -17.67
CA ALA A 68 -10.56 13.00 -17.20
C ALA A 68 -10.00 13.28 -15.79
N ILE A 69 -10.03 12.29 -14.89
CA ILE A 69 -9.41 12.37 -13.56
C ILE A 69 -7.90 12.55 -13.67
N LEU A 70 -7.23 11.74 -14.50
CA LEU A 70 -5.79 11.84 -14.75
C LEU A 70 -5.38 13.21 -15.28
N SER A 71 -6.08 13.70 -16.31
CA SER A 71 -5.82 15.02 -16.87
C SER A 71 -6.02 16.13 -15.85
N LYS A 72 -7.00 15.97 -14.94
CA LYS A 72 -7.23 16.95 -13.87
C LYS A 72 -6.11 16.91 -12.82
N LEU A 73 -5.63 15.73 -12.44
CA LEU A 73 -4.48 15.57 -11.54
C LEU A 73 -3.21 16.18 -12.15
N GLU A 74 -2.94 15.95 -13.44
CA GLU A 74 -1.81 16.56 -14.14
C GLU A 74 -1.86 18.09 -14.09
N LYS A 75 -3.02 18.69 -14.39
CA LYS A 75 -3.21 20.15 -14.28
C LYS A 75 -2.97 20.67 -12.87
N ILE A 76 -3.45 19.96 -11.85
CA ILE A 76 -3.21 20.31 -10.44
C ILE A 76 -1.71 20.32 -10.13
N ILE A 77 -0.97 19.31 -10.57
CA ILE A 77 0.47 19.24 -10.32
C ILE A 77 1.23 20.34 -11.06
N GLU A 78 0.86 20.64 -12.31
CA GLU A 78 1.43 21.77 -13.05
C GLU A 78 1.17 23.11 -12.34
N GLU A 79 -0.05 23.35 -11.85
CA GLU A 79 -0.38 24.55 -11.07
C GLU A 79 0.42 24.69 -9.76
N LEU A 80 0.85 23.56 -9.18
CA LEU A 80 1.66 23.53 -7.95
C LEU A 80 3.17 23.65 -8.21
N GLY A 81 3.59 23.91 -9.45
CA GLY A 81 5.00 24.08 -9.83
C GLY A 81 5.58 22.93 -10.65
N GLY A 82 4.73 22.01 -11.13
CA GLY A 82 5.10 20.90 -12.01
C GLY A 82 5.72 19.71 -11.28
N ILE A 83 6.04 18.66 -12.04
CA ILE A 83 6.57 17.38 -11.53
C ILE A 83 7.84 17.57 -10.68
N GLN A 84 8.70 18.55 -11.03
CA GLN A 84 9.95 18.81 -10.31
C GLN A 84 9.74 19.36 -8.89
N ALA A 85 8.57 19.92 -8.60
CA ALA A 85 8.23 20.46 -7.29
C ALA A 85 7.57 19.43 -6.36
N VAL A 86 7.36 18.19 -6.84
CA VAL A 86 6.55 17.17 -6.16
C VAL A 86 7.37 15.91 -5.98
N ALA A 87 7.62 15.54 -4.72
CA ALA A 87 8.28 14.29 -4.36
C ALA A 87 7.27 13.17 -4.13
N SER A 88 6.08 13.51 -3.62
CA SER A 88 5.03 12.53 -3.36
C SER A 88 3.63 13.10 -3.54
N LEU A 89 2.69 12.23 -3.87
CA LEU A 89 1.26 12.52 -4.02
C LEU A 89 0.47 11.60 -3.10
N THR A 90 -0.26 12.16 -2.15
CA THR A 90 -1.28 11.44 -1.39
C THR A 90 -2.64 11.72 -2.03
N PHE A 91 -3.21 10.72 -2.71
CA PHE A 91 -4.49 10.81 -3.39
C PHE A 91 -5.59 10.07 -2.60
N ILE A 92 -6.58 10.83 -2.17
CA ILE A 92 -7.73 10.33 -1.40
C ILE A 92 -8.96 10.39 -2.30
N ALA A 93 -9.70 9.29 -2.43
CA ALA A 93 -10.89 9.29 -3.27
C ALA A 93 -11.95 8.30 -2.83
N ASP A 94 -13.16 8.47 -3.36
CA ASP A 94 -14.19 7.44 -3.30
C ASP A 94 -13.82 6.24 -4.21
N VAL A 95 -13.91 5.00 -3.71
CA VAL A 95 -13.66 3.77 -4.51
C VAL A 95 -14.60 3.62 -5.71
N ASN A 96 -15.75 4.30 -5.69
CA ASN A 96 -16.77 4.32 -6.73
C ASN A 96 -16.82 5.70 -7.42
N LEU A 97 -15.68 6.41 -7.49
CA LEU A 97 -15.62 7.76 -8.06
C LEU A 97 -16.17 7.80 -9.50
N CYS A 98 -17.12 8.70 -9.69
CA CYS A 98 -17.87 8.95 -10.92
C CYS A 98 -18.50 7.71 -11.60
N THR A 99 -18.69 6.57 -10.92
CA THR A 99 -19.25 5.34 -11.51
C THR A 99 -20.77 5.27 -11.52
N ALA A 100 -21.33 4.49 -12.46
CA ALA A 100 -22.77 4.42 -12.78
C ALA A 100 -23.71 4.30 -11.55
N ALA A 101 -23.26 3.61 -10.52
CA ALA A 101 -23.97 3.37 -9.28
C ALA A 101 -22.97 3.30 -8.11
N ASN A 102 -23.45 3.54 -6.89
CA ASN A 102 -22.61 3.54 -5.69
C ASN A 102 -21.99 2.17 -5.37
N GLU A 103 -22.48 1.08 -5.97
CA GLU A 103 -21.90 -0.26 -5.81
C GLU A 103 -20.85 -0.58 -6.87
N ILE A 104 -20.72 0.22 -7.92
CA ILE A 104 -19.81 -0.05 -9.03
C ILE A 104 -18.45 0.54 -8.70
N LEU A 105 -17.43 -0.30 -8.69
CA LEU A 105 -16.04 0.11 -8.47
C LEU A 105 -15.51 0.92 -9.65
N ALA A 106 -14.75 1.96 -9.30
CA ALA A 106 -13.85 2.63 -10.23
C ALA A 106 -12.53 1.85 -10.26
N ASP A 107 -12.50 0.71 -10.95
CA ASP A 107 -11.34 -0.20 -10.95
C ASP A 107 -10.01 0.47 -11.33
N PHE A 108 -10.07 1.58 -12.09
CA PHE A 108 -8.88 2.37 -12.43
C PHE A 108 -8.22 3.06 -11.22
N LEU A 109 -8.94 3.27 -10.13
CA LEU A 109 -8.38 3.78 -8.88
C LEU A 109 -7.62 2.69 -8.10
N ILE A 110 -8.09 1.46 -8.23
CA ILE A 110 -7.54 0.29 -7.53
C ILE A 110 -6.36 -0.27 -8.31
N ASN A 111 -6.46 -0.30 -9.64
CA ASN A 111 -5.38 -0.75 -10.50
C ASN A 111 -4.20 0.23 -10.48
N ASN A 112 -2.98 -0.28 -10.71
CA ASN A 112 -1.77 0.52 -10.66
C ASN A 112 -1.50 1.31 -11.94
N LYS A 113 -2.23 1.09 -13.03
CA LYS A 113 -1.92 1.71 -14.32
C LYS A 113 -1.91 3.23 -14.25
N MET A 114 -2.89 3.78 -13.53
CA MET A 114 -2.95 5.21 -13.27
C MET A 114 -1.69 5.70 -12.54
N LEU A 115 -1.20 4.93 -11.56
CA LEU A 115 -0.06 5.28 -10.72
C LEU A 115 1.30 5.08 -11.37
N GLU A 116 1.44 4.03 -12.18
CA GLU A 116 2.70 3.71 -12.88
C GLU A 116 3.17 4.89 -13.73
N GLU A 117 2.26 5.66 -14.31
CA GLU A 117 2.60 6.87 -15.07
C GLU A 117 3.21 7.99 -14.20
N TRP A 118 2.80 8.08 -12.93
CA TRP A 118 3.34 9.06 -11.98
C TRP A 118 4.64 8.60 -11.34
N GLU A 119 4.73 7.30 -11.03
CA GLU A 119 5.96 6.70 -10.52
C GLU A 119 7.09 6.75 -11.56
N LYS A 120 6.78 6.57 -12.85
CA LYS A 120 7.73 6.82 -13.96
C LYS A 120 8.25 8.26 -14.01
N LYS A 121 7.46 9.22 -13.54
CA LYS A 121 7.82 10.64 -13.42
C LYS A 121 8.59 10.93 -12.12
N GLY A 122 8.87 9.92 -11.30
CA GLY A 122 9.61 10.02 -10.04
C GLY A 122 8.77 10.45 -8.84
N ILE A 123 7.44 10.45 -8.96
CA ILE A 123 6.51 10.83 -7.89
C ILE A 123 6.05 9.58 -7.14
N LEU A 124 6.31 9.51 -5.84
CA LEU A 124 5.75 8.46 -4.99
C LEU A 124 4.26 8.68 -4.81
N VAL A 125 3.40 7.72 -5.16
CA VAL A 125 1.96 7.85 -4.98
C VAL A 125 1.44 6.99 -3.84
N ASN A 126 0.79 7.63 -2.87
CA ASN A 126 0.04 6.99 -1.79
C ASN A 126 -1.45 7.13 -2.09
N ARG A 127 -2.19 6.02 -2.12
CA ARG A 127 -3.64 6.02 -2.33
C ARG A 127 -4.40 5.71 -1.05
N ILE A 128 -5.44 6.49 -0.80
CA ILE A 128 -6.40 6.27 0.26
C ILE A 128 -7.79 6.23 -0.38
N LEU A 129 -8.32 5.04 -0.60
CA LEU A 129 -9.65 4.91 -1.20
C LEU A 129 -10.69 4.57 -0.13
N GLU A 130 -11.80 5.30 -0.16
CA GLU A 130 -12.83 5.21 0.85
C GLU A 130 -14.23 4.92 0.29
N SER A 131 -15.10 4.41 1.15
CA SER A 131 -16.53 4.25 0.85
C SER A 131 -17.35 4.34 2.12
N SER A 132 -18.59 4.81 2.02
CA SER A 132 -19.56 4.63 3.12
C SER A 132 -20.09 3.19 3.17
N ASN A 133 -19.86 2.38 2.14
CA ASN A 133 -20.35 1.01 2.04
C ASN A 133 -19.19 0.01 2.19
N GLY A 134 -19.15 -0.69 3.33
CA GLY A 134 -18.13 -1.70 3.64
C GLY A 134 -18.09 -2.86 2.64
N HIS A 135 -19.20 -3.19 1.99
CA HIS A 135 -19.21 -4.21 0.94
C HIS A 135 -18.37 -3.79 -0.27
N VAL A 136 -18.44 -2.52 -0.66
CA VAL A 136 -17.66 -1.98 -1.79
C VAL A 136 -16.18 -1.94 -1.45
N ILE A 137 -15.81 -1.69 -0.18
CA ILE A 137 -14.43 -1.80 0.27
C ILE A 137 -13.90 -3.24 0.16
N ARG A 138 -14.68 -4.23 0.58
CA ARG A 138 -14.31 -5.65 0.44
C ARG A 138 -14.13 -6.06 -1.02
N GLN A 139 -15.02 -5.59 -1.92
CA GLN A 139 -14.83 -5.82 -3.35
C GLN A 139 -13.54 -5.16 -3.88
N ALA A 140 -13.23 -3.94 -3.44
CA ALA A 140 -12.00 -3.25 -3.84
C ALA A 140 -10.75 -4.00 -3.34
N GLU A 141 -10.82 -4.57 -2.14
CA GLU A 141 -9.78 -5.43 -1.58
C GLU A 141 -9.58 -6.70 -2.43
N ASP A 142 -10.66 -7.38 -2.82
CA ASP A 142 -10.58 -8.57 -3.69
C ASP A 142 -9.96 -8.24 -5.06
N VAL A 143 -10.38 -7.12 -5.67
CA VAL A 143 -9.82 -6.64 -6.94
C VAL A 143 -8.34 -6.31 -6.80
N HIS A 144 -7.95 -5.64 -5.71
CA HIS A 144 -6.54 -5.33 -5.45
C HIS A 144 -5.70 -6.61 -5.29
N ARG A 145 -6.14 -7.55 -4.45
CA ARG A 145 -5.46 -8.84 -4.21
C ARG A 145 -5.29 -9.65 -5.50
N ALA A 146 -6.32 -9.69 -6.35
CA ALA A 146 -6.28 -10.39 -7.64
C ALA A 146 -5.34 -9.74 -8.65
N SER A 147 -5.03 -8.46 -8.50
CA SER A 147 -4.24 -7.69 -9.47
C SER A 147 -2.72 -7.84 -9.33
N PHE A 148 -2.23 -8.64 -8.37
CA PHE A 148 -0.79 -8.81 -8.04
C PHE A 148 -0.03 -7.47 -7.90
N ASN A 149 -0.74 -6.43 -7.47
CA ASN A 149 -0.20 -5.08 -7.42
C ASN A 149 0.49 -4.81 -6.08
N ASN A 150 1.76 -4.43 -6.14
CA ASN A 150 2.59 -4.13 -4.97
C ASN A 150 2.47 -2.67 -4.50
N SER A 151 1.64 -1.85 -5.15
CA SER A 151 1.53 -0.44 -4.80
C SER A 151 0.75 -0.28 -3.48
N PRO A 152 1.28 0.49 -2.53
CA PRO A 152 0.62 0.72 -1.26
C PRO A 152 -0.72 1.43 -1.46
N ILE A 153 -1.77 0.80 -0.94
CA ILE A 153 -3.13 1.34 -0.93
C ILE A 153 -3.72 1.16 0.46
N ILE A 154 -4.41 2.20 0.94
CA ILE A 154 -5.25 2.14 2.12
C ILE A 154 -6.69 2.11 1.63
N LEU A 155 -7.39 1.01 1.88
CA LEU A 155 -8.81 0.87 1.63
C LEU A 155 -9.54 0.96 2.95
N ARG A 156 -10.52 1.86 3.08
CA ARG A 156 -11.25 1.99 4.34
C ARG A 156 -12.67 2.46 4.19
N THR A 157 -13.48 2.24 5.22
CA THR A 157 -14.77 2.93 5.32
C THR A 157 -14.59 4.37 5.80
N LYS A 158 -15.46 5.27 5.33
CA LYS A 158 -15.48 6.67 5.79
C LYS A 158 -15.76 6.75 7.30
N ILE A 159 -15.25 7.80 7.94
CA ILE A 159 -15.50 8.07 9.36
C ILE A 159 -17.01 8.16 9.62
N GLY A 160 -17.50 7.41 10.60
CA GLY A 160 -18.93 7.34 10.95
C GLY A 160 -19.73 6.29 10.18
N ALA A 161 -19.08 5.44 9.37
CA ALA A 161 -19.71 4.25 8.82
C ALA A 161 -20.11 3.26 9.93
N SER A 162 -21.20 2.52 9.70
CA SER A 162 -21.71 1.52 10.65
C SER A 162 -20.83 0.28 10.78
N ASP A 163 -19.97 0.02 9.79
CA ASP A 163 -19.07 -1.13 9.70
C ASP A 163 -17.65 -0.59 9.44
N PRO A 164 -16.89 -0.20 10.48
CA PRO A 164 -15.55 0.34 10.30
C PRO A 164 -14.59 -0.74 9.80
N HIS A 165 -14.15 -0.63 8.54
CA HIS A 165 -13.12 -1.49 7.96
C HIS A 165 -11.93 -0.63 7.54
N GLU A 166 -10.73 -1.02 7.90
CA GLU A 166 -9.49 -0.43 7.39
C GLU A 166 -8.56 -1.57 6.98
N TYR A 167 -8.21 -1.57 5.71
CA TYR A 167 -7.32 -2.53 5.09
C TYR A 167 -6.15 -1.76 4.50
N THR A 168 -4.96 -2.00 5.04
CA THR A 168 -3.71 -1.45 4.52
C THR A 168 -2.95 -2.57 3.85
N VAL A 169 -2.62 -2.39 2.57
CA VAL A 169 -1.72 -3.31 1.88
C VAL A 169 -0.29 -2.88 2.15
N PRO A 170 0.51 -3.68 2.89
CA PRO A 170 1.94 -3.43 2.94
C PRO A 170 2.52 -3.63 1.53
N ARG A 171 3.39 -2.71 1.09
CA ARG A 171 4.16 -2.88 -0.14
C ARG A 171 4.83 -4.26 -0.10
N THR A 172 4.69 -5.03 -1.16
CA THR A 172 5.44 -6.29 -1.28
C THR A 172 6.92 -5.93 -1.33
N PRO A 173 7.74 -6.45 -0.40
CA PRO A 173 9.15 -6.11 -0.35
C PRO A 173 9.84 -6.44 -1.68
N GLU A 174 10.63 -5.51 -2.18
CA GLU A 174 11.26 -5.58 -3.51
C GLU A 174 12.64 -6.24 -3.47
N SER A 175 13.13 -6.57 -2.27
CA SER A 175 14.42 -7.23 -2.06
C SER A 175 14.36 -8.24 -0.92
N VAL A 176 15.27 -9.21 -0.97
CA VAL A 176 15.49 -10.17 0.12
C VAL A 176 15.93 -9.46 1.40
N GLU A 177 16.71 -8.39 1.28
CA GLU A 177 17.10 -7.51 2.39
C GLU A 177 15.87 -6.87 3.05
N GLU A 178 14.92 -6.36 2.27
CA GLU A 178 13.67 -5.79 2.78
C GLU A 178 12.78 -6.85 3.44
N ILE A 179 12.69 -8.05 2.85
CA ILE A 179 12.01 -9.21 3.47
C ILE A 179 12.63 -9.53 4.84
N ASN A 180 13.96 -9.61 4.90
CA ASN A 180 14.67 -9.92 6.14
C ASN A 180 14.51 -8.81 7.18
N GLN A 181 14.50 -7.54 6.75
CA GLN A 181 14.25 -6.41 7.63
C GLN A 181 12.83 -6.47 8.23
N ILE A 182 11.80 -6.69 7.40
CA ILE A 182 10.41 -6.84 7.85
C ILE A 182 10.27 -8.00 8.83
N ARG A 183 10.90 -9.15 8.53
CA ARG A 183 10.91 -10.32 9.43
C ARG A 183 11.51 -9.96 10.79
N ASN A 184 12.68 -9.31 10.80
CA ASN A 184 13.37 -8.93 12.03
C ASN A 184 12.57 -7.92 12.86
N ASP A 185 11.90 -6.96 12.22
CA ASP A 185 11.10 -5.96 12.92
C ASP A 185 9.83 -6.58 13.53
N LYS A 186 9.18 -7.52 12.84
CA LYS A 186 8.07 -8.29 13.40
C LYS A 186 8.49 -9.15 14.59
N LEU A 187 9.63 -9.84 14.50
CA LEU A 187 10.16 -10.62 15.61
C LEU A 187 10.40 -9.76 16.86
N LYS A 188 10.99 -8.56 16.69
CA LYS A 188 11.17 -7.61 17.79
C LYS A 188 9.86 -7.17 18.43
N GLN A 189 8.79 -6.96 17.64
CA GLN A 189 7.48 -6.59 18.17
C GLN A 189 6.85 -7.73 18.98
N ILE A 190 7.00 -8.97 18.51
CA ILE A 190 6.56 -10.17 19.24
C ILE A 190 7.32 -10.30 20.56
N ASP A 191 8.65 -10.16 20.54
CA ASP A 191 9.49 -10.22 21.74
C ASP A 191 9.14 -9.11 22.75
N ALA A 192 8.87 -7.89 22.27
CA ALA A 192 8.44 -6.78 23.12
C ALA A 192 7.06 -7.04 23.76
N SER A 193 6.14 -7.62 23.00
CA SER A 193 4.78 -7.97 23.48
C SER A 193 4.82 -9.14 24.47
N ALA A 194 5.67 -10.13 24.24
CA ALA A 194 5.88 -11.23 25.18
C ALA A 194 6.56 -10.76 26.49
N SER A 195 7.48 -9.81 26.40
CA SER A 195 8.16 -9.23 27.57
C SER A 195 7.20 -8.39 28.43
N SER A 196 6.28 -7.63 27.84
CA SER A 196 5.29 -6.85 28.60
C SER A 196 4.31 -7.74 29.38
N VAL A 197 3.96 -8.92 28.84
CA VAL A 197 3.13 -9.91 29.56
C VAL A 197 3.91 -10.57 30.71
N GLY A 198 5.23 -10.74 30.56
CA GLY A 198 6.10 -11.26 31.62
C GLY A 198 6.33 -10.30 32.77
N ASP A 199 6.44 -9.00 32.50
CA ASP A 199 6.67 -7.98 33.53
C ASP A 199 5.42 -7.70 34.38
N GLU A 200 4.21 -7.83 33.82
CA GLU A 200 2.96 -7.79 34.59
C GLU A 200 2.82 -8.99 35.55
N ALA A 201 3.41 -10.14 35.23
CA ALA A 201 3.45 -11.31 36.12
C ALA A 201 4.53 -11.22 37.22
N ALA A 202 5.55 -10.38 37.04
CA ALA A 202 6.68 -10.24 37.96
C ALA A 202 6.53 -9.09 38.97
N MET A 203 5.60 -8.15 38.75
CA MET A 203 5.23 -7.15 39.74
C MET A 203 4.24 -7.74 40.76
N GLY A 204 4.79 -8.32 41.82
CA GLY A 204 4.06 -8.89 42.96
C GLY A 204 3.29 -7.87 43.81
N GLU A 205 2.31 -7.19 43.22
CA GLU A 205 1.14 -6.70 43.95
C GLU A 205 0.07 -7.78 43.88
N THR A 206 -0.40 -8.20 45.06
CA THR A 206 -1.48 -9.17 45.25
C THR A 206 -2.74 -8.72 44.52
N LEU A 207 -2.91 -9.17 43.28
CA LEU A 207 -4.15 -9.06 42.54
C LEU A 207 -5.17 -10.07 43.12
N PRO A 208 -6.46 -9.71 43.15
CA PRO A 208 -7.51 -10.59 43.64
C PRO A 208 -7.57 -11.84 42.75
N GLU A 209 -7.81 -12.99 43.37
CA GLU A 209 -8.06 -14.29 42.71
C GLU A 209 -9.23 -14.16 41.72
N GLY A 210 -8.93 -13.70 40.51
CA GLY A 210 -9.82 -13.73 39.36
C GLY A 210 -9.33 -14.84 38.46
N ASP A 211 -10.02 -15.98 38.49
CA ASP A 211 -9.79 -17.09 37.58
C ASP A 211 -9.87 -16.57 36.14
N ILE A 212 -8.72 -16.50 35.45
CA ILE A 212 -8.71 -16.38 33.98
C ILE A 212 -9.41 -17.64 33.49
N SER A 213 -10.56 -17.45 32.86
CA SER A 213 -11.39 -18.57 32.45
C SER A 213 -10.63 -19.40 31.41
N SER A 214 -10.87 -20.70 31.38
CA SER A 214 -10.31 -21.57 30.35
C SER A 214 -10.68 -21.15 28.92
N GLU A 215 -11.74 -20.33 28.79
CA GLU A 215 -12.21 -19.78 27.52
C GLU A 215 -11.29 -18.66 27.01
N ASP A 216 -10.75 -17.82 27.90
CA ASP A 216 -9.82 -16.74 27.52
C ASP A 216 -8.46 -17.30 27.05
N PHE A 217 -7.98 -18.38 27.69
CA PHE A 217 -6.79 -19.10 27.24
C PHE A 217 -6.99 -19.79 25.89
N ALA A 218 -8.19 -20.33 25.63
CA ALA A 218 -8.51 -20.95 24.36
C ALA A 218 -8.54 -19.91 23.22
N ALA A 219 -9.09 -18.71 23.48
CA ALA A 219 -9.12 -17.63 22.50
C ALA A 219 -7.71 -17.16 22.10
N ILE A 220 -6.83 -16.93 23.08
CA ILE A 220 -5.43 -16.55 22.83
C ILE A 220 -4.69 -17.66 22.06
N SER A 221 -4.94 -18.93 22.40
CA SER A 221 -4.31 -20.05 21.70
C SER A 221 -4.75 -20.19 20.25
N GLU A 222 -6.00 -19.88 19.91
CA GLU A 222 -6.47 -19.89 18.52
C GLU A 222 -5.90 -18.72 17.72
N GLU A 223 -5.80 -17.54 18.31
CA GLU A 223 -5.16 -16.37 17.66
C GLU A 223 -3.68 -16.63 17.35
N VAL A 224 -2.94 -17.28 18.26
CA VAL A 224 -1.54 -17.67 18.02
C VAL A 224 -1.41 -18.70 16.89
N LYS A 225 -2.34 -19.66 16.79
CA LYS A 225 -2.35 -20.65 15.70
C LYS A 225 -2.65 -20.00 14.36
N GLU A 226 -3.58 -19.04 14.31
CA GLU A 226 -3.90 -18.30 13.10
C GLU A 226 -2.72 -17.46 12.62
N GLN A 227 -2.05 -16.75 13.54
CA GLN A 227 -0.84 -15.99 13.22
C GLN A 227 0.31 -16.89 12.74
N ALA A 228 0.48 -18.08 13.33
CA ALA A 228 1.47 -19.06 12.87
C ALA A 228 1.15 -19.60 11.47
N ALA A 229 -0.12 -19.85 11.17
CA ALA A 229 -0.56 -20.29 9.84
C ALA A 229 -0.35 -19.20 8.77
N ILE A 230 -0.61 -17.93 9.11
CA ILE A 230 -0.32 -16.79 8.23
C ILE A 230 1.20 -16.69 7.97
N LEU A 231 2.02 -16.87 9.00
CA LEU A 231 3.48 -16.85 8.87
C LEU A 231 3.99 -17.97 7.94
N ASP A 232 3.45 -19.18 8.08
CA ASP A 232 3.78 -20.34 7.24
C ASP A 232 3.31 -20.15 5.78
N ALA A 233 2.12 -19.58 5.59
CA ALA A 233 1.59 -19.23 4.27
C ALA A 233 2.40 -18.16 3.54
N ILE A 234 3.06 -17.25 4.28
CA ILE A 234 3.98 -16.25 3.73
C ILE A 234 5.37 -16.84 3.47
N SER A 235 5.87 -17.74 4.34
CA SER A 235 7.24 -18.28 4.20
C SER A 235 7.37 -19.24 3.01
N LYS A 236 6.37 -20.09 2.76
CA LYS A 236 6.42 -21.11 1.69
C LYS A 236 6.61 -20.55 0.28
N PRO A 237 5.89 -19.50 -0.15
CA PRO A 237 6.13 -18.86 -1.44
C PRO A 237 7.54 -18.27 -1.56
N VAL A 238 8.03 -17.63 -0.49
CA VAL A 238 9.36 -17.03 -0.44
C VAL A 238 10.45 -18.09 -0.58
N ASP A 239 10.31 -19.23 0.10
CA ASP A 239 11.25 -20.35 0.00
C ASP A 239 11.25 -20.98 -1.41
N ASN A 240 10.07 -21.04 -2.06
CA ASN A 240 9.95 -21.52 -3.44
C ASN A 240 10.62 -20.56 -4.44
N GLU A 241 10.46 -19.25 -4.27
CA GLU A 241 11.08 -18.23 -5.10
C GLU A 241 12.61 -18.20 -4.91
N LEU A 242 13.09 -18.28 -3.67
CA LEU A 242 14.51 -18.39 -3.34
C LEU A 242 15.13 -19.62 -4.01
N SER A 243 14.49 -20.79 -3.89
CA SER A 243 14.97 -22.02 -4.54
C SER A 243 15.02 -21.90 -6.07
N ALA A 244 14.06 -21.20 -6.67
CA ALA A 244 14.05 -20.93 -8.11
C ALA A 244 15.19 -19.99 -8.55
N ILE A 245 15.52 -18.98 -7.73
CA ILE A 245 16.64 -18.07 -7.96
C ILE A 245 17.97 -18.80 -7.82
N GLU A 246 18.16 -19.61 -6.78
CA GLU A 246 19.38 -20.41 -6.57
C GLU A 246 19.65 -21.35 -7.75
N LYS A 247 18.62 -22.02 -8.28
CA LYS A 247 18.73 -22.86 -9.49
C LYS A 247 19.19 -22.06 -10.71
N LYS A 248 18.68 -20.84 -10.89
CA LYS A 248 19.12 -19.96 -12.00
C LYS A 248 20.57 -19.53 -11.84
N ILE A 249 21.01 -19.19 -10.62
CA ILE A 249 22.41 -18.83 -10.35
C ILE A 249 23.33 -20.00 -10.67
N GLN A 250 23.03 -21.21 -10.19
CA GLN A 250 23.83 -22.41 -10.49
C GLN A 250 23.94 -22.66 -12.00
N GLN A 251 22.83 -22.53 -12.74
CA GLN A 251 22.82 -22.67 -14.21
C GLN A 251 23.74 -21.65 -14.89
N ILE A 252 23.73 -20.38 -14.46
CA ILE A 252 24.60 -19.33 -15.00
C ILE A 252 26.06 -19.65 -14.70
N THR A 253 26.39 -20.08 -13.49
CA THR A 253 27.77 -20.44 -13.10
C THR A 253 28.30 -21.61 -13.93
N LEU A 254 27.49 -22.64 -14.18
CA LEU A 254 27.85 -23.78 -15.04
C LEU A 254 28.11 -23.36 -16.49
N ASN A 255 27.37 -22.38 -17.00
CA ASN A 255 27.53 -21.89 -18.38
C ASN A 255 28.68 -20.89 -18.57
N GLN A 256 29.25 -20.36 -17.48
CA GLN A 256 30.33 -19.37 -17.51
C GLN A 256 31.72 -19.97 -17.24
N VAL A 257 31.86 -21.28 -17.07
CA VAL A 257 33.18 -21.93 -17.05
C VAL A 257 33.64 -22.06 -18.50
N PRO A 258 34.59 -21.24 -19.00
CA PRO A 258 35.17 -21.47 -20.30
C PRO A 258 35.81 -22.86 -20.29
N ALA A 259 35.62 -23.62 -21.37
CA ALA A 259 36.41 -24.82 -21.60
C ALA A 259 37.88 -24.38 -21.57
N ASN A 260 38.61 -24.75 -20.51
CA ASN A 260 40.04 -24.51 -20.44
C ASN A 260 40.65 -25.26 -21.63
N ASP A 261 41.07 -24.50 -22.63
CA ASP A 261 41.95 -24.98 -23.68
C ASP A 261 43.20 -25.56 -23.00
N THR A 262 43.33 -26.88 -23.11
CA THR A 262 44.54 -27.61 -22.74
C THR A 262 45.73 -26.96 -23.45
N PRO A 263 46.78 -26.52 -22.71
CA PRO A 263 47.96 -25.98 -23.35
C PRO A 263 48.64 -27.09 -24.16
N GLU A 264 48.77 -26.88 -25.47
CA GLU A 264 49.61 -27.71 -26.33
C GLU A 264 51.07 -27.59 -25.84
N GLU A 265 51.61 -28.71 -25.35
CA GLU A 265 53.03 -28.87 -25.04
C GLU A 265 53.83 -28.86 -26.35
N ASP A 266 54.15 -27.68 -26.87
CA ASP A 266 55.10 -27.56 -27.96
C ASP A 266 56.55 -27.61 -27.41
N GLY A 267 57.20 -28.71 -27.77
CA GLY A 267 58.46 -29.16 -27.20
C GLY A 267 59.64 -28.25 -27.50
N PHE A 268 60.26 -27.76 -26.41
CA PHE A 268 61.57 -27.14 -26.42
C PHE A 268 62.66 -28.19 -26.73
N LYS A 269 63.22 -28.17 -27.95
CA LYS A 269 64.44 -28.94 -28.31
C LYS A 269 65.67 -28.04 -28.24
N PHE A 270 66.56 -28.33 -27.29
CA PHE A 270 67.92 -27.78 -27.26
C PHE A 270 68.80 -28.43 -28.34
N LYS A 271 69.53 -27.60 -29.09
CA LYS A 271 70.81 -27.92 -29.74
C LYS A 271 71.74 -26.73 -29.65
#